data_AF-A0A1W1WCG3-F1
#
_entry.id   AF-A0A1W1WCG3-F1
#
_cell.length_a   1.000
_cell.length_b   1.000
_cell.length_c   1.000
_cell.angle_alpha   90.00
_cell.angle_beta   90.00
_cell.angle_gamma   90.00
#
_symmetry.space_group_name_H-M   'P 1'
#
loop_
_entity.id
_entity.type
_entity.pdbx_description
1 polymer ?
#
loop_
_entity_poly.entity_id
_entity_poly.type
_entity_poly.pdbx_seq_one_letter_code
_entity_poly.pdbx_strand_id
1 'polypeptide(L)' 'MHISWSDFALRDLKQFDVFEAQALRVQLEEVLQTYPCNEGESIRIRYDDEYVVICHRYASPKTTSILRILYEPVDVDTL' A
#
# COMPACT_ATOMS: atom_id res chain seq x y z
N MET A 1 -3.64 15.34 1.97
CA MET A 1 -2.53 14.68 2.69
C MET A 1 -1.52 14.22 1.65
N HIS A 2 -0.22 14.39 1.87
CA HIS A 2 0.79 13.93 0.90
C HIS A 2 0.95 12.40 1.00
N ILE A 3 0.96 11.72 -0.15
CA ILE A 3 1.27 10.29 -0.25
C ILE A 3 2.65 10.15 -0.90
N SER A 4 3.53 9.40 -0.26
CA SER A 4 4.86 9.09 -0.80
C SER A 4 5.02 7.59 -0.98
N TRP A 5 5.98 7.21 -1.81
CA TRP A 5 6.32 5.82 -2.09
C TRP A 5 7.78 5.60 -1.72
N SER A 6 8.06 4.56 -0.94
CA SER A 6 9.44 4.15 -0.69
C SER A 6 10.05 3.53 -1.94
N ASP A 7 11.39 3.52 -2.01
CA ASP A 7 12.11 2.84 -3.09
C ASP A 7 11.77 1.35 -3.18
N PHE A 8 11.47 0.71 -2.05
CA PHE A 8 11.07 -0.69 -2.02
C PHE A 8 9.67 -0.87 -2.61
N ALA A 9 8.69 -0.04 -2.22
CA ALA A 9 7.36 -0.09 -2.80
C ALA A 9 7.37 0.18 -4.32
N LEU A 10 8.22 1.11 -4.79
CA LEU A 10 8.40 1.38 -6.21
C LEU A 10 9.04 0.20 -6.96
N ARG A 11 9.85 -0.63 -6.29
CA ARG A 11 10.38 -1.87 -6.87
C ARG A 11 9.35 -2.98 -6.86
N ASP A 12 8.58 -3.12 -5.78
CA ASP A 12 7.50 -4.10 -5.69
C ASP A 12 6.45 -3.82 -6.79
N LEU A 13 6.12 -2.55 -7.04
CA LEU A 13 5.16 -2.16 -8.09
C LEU A 13 5.60 -2.55 -9.52
N LYS A 14 6.91 -2.73 -9.76
CA LYS A 14 7.44 -3.17 -11.06
C LYS A 14 7.22 -4.66 -11.34
N GLN A 15 6.73 -5.42 -10.36
CA GLN A 15 6.40 -6.83 -10.54
C GLN A 15 5.09 -7.03 -11.30
N PHE A 16 4.20 -6.02 -11.26
CA PHE A 16 2.95 -5.97 -12.01
C PHE A 16 3.19 -5.51 -13.45
N ASP A 17 2.24 -5.79 -14.34
CA ASP A 17 2.28 -5.17 -15.66
C ASP A 17 2.06 -3.65 -15.57
N VAL A 18 2.37 -2.92 -16.65
CA VAL A 18 2.35 -1.45 -16.64
C VAL A 18 0.95 -0.89 -16.33
N PHE A 19 -0.12 -1.53 -16.82
CA PHE A 19 -1.48 -1.08 -16.60
C PHE A 19 -1.95 -1.40 -15.19
N GLU A 20 -1.68 -2.61 -14.70
CA GLU A 20 -1.97 -3.03 -13.32
C GLU A 20 -1.23 -2.15 -12.31
N ALA A 21 0.08 -1.93 -12.52
CA ALA A 21 0.90 -1.06 -11.69
C ALA A 21 0.33 0.36 -11.60
N GLN A 22 -0.12 0.92 -12.74
CA GLN A 22 -0.71 2.24 -12.78
C GLN A 22 -2.07 2.29 -12.08
N ALA A 23 -2.92 1.28 -12.29
CA ALA A 23 -4.23 1.18 -11.64
C ALA A 23 -4.08 1.05 -10.11
N LEU A 24 -3.22 0.13 -9.66
CA LEU A 24 -2.92 -0.09 -8.24
C LEU A 24 -2.39 1.19 -7.58
N ARG A 25 -1.50 1.91 -8.27
CA ARG A 25 -0.96 3.18 -7.76
C ARG A 25 -2.07 4.21 -7.53
N VAL A 26 -2.93 4.44 -8.52
CA VAL A 26 -4.04 5.40 -8.40
C VAL A 26 -4.98 4.98 -7.27
N GLN A 27 -5.37 3.71 -7.23
CA GLN A 27 -6.27 3.18 -6.20
C GLN A 27 -5.70 3.35 -4.79
N LEU A 28 -4.42 3.04 -4.57
CA LEU A 28 -3.80 3.19 -3.25
C LEU A 28 -3.68 4.66 -2.82
N GLU A 29 -3.33 5.55 -3.74
CA GLU A 29 -3.27 6.98 -3.47
C GLU A 29 -4.66 7.54 -3.10
N GLU A 30 -5.73 7.11 -3.77
CA GLU A 30 -7.11 7.49 -3.46
C GLU A 30 -7.59 6.93 -2.11
N VAL A 31 -7.36 5.64 -1.85
CA VAL A 31 -7.74 5.00 -0.57
C VAL A 31 -7.02 5.69 0.60
N LEU A 32 -5.71 5.90 0.51
CA LEU A 32 -4.93 6.46 1.61
C LEU A 32 -5.23 7.93 1.90
N GLN A 33 -5.77 8.68 0.94
CA GLN A 33 -6.23 10.06 1.18
C GLN A 33 -7.39 10.12 2.18
N THR A 34 -8.26 9.11 2.18
CA THR A 34 -9.46 9.07 3.02
C THR A 34 -9.36 8.07 4.17
N TYR A 35 -8.34 7.21 4.16
CA TYR A 35 -8.17 6.17 5.17
C TYR A 35 -8.02 6.75 6.58
N PRO A 36 -8.89 6.36 7.54
CA PRO A 36 -8.82 6.81 8.92
C PRO A 36 -7.62 6.16 9.60
N CYS A 37 -6.61 6.97 9.92
CA CYS A 37 -5.39 6.51 10.57
C CYS A 37 -4.74 7.66 11.33
N ASN A 38 -4.24 7.37 12.52
CA ASN A 38 -3.56 8.35 13.36
C ASN A 38 -2.10 8.51 12.95
N GLU A 39 -1.49 9.58 13.43
CA GLU A 39 -0.06 9.81 13.24
C GLU A 39 0.75 8.79 14.04
N GLY A 40 1.78 8.22 13.41
CA GLY A 40 2.63 7.15 13.95
C GLY A 40 2.10 5.73 13.71
N GLU A 41 0.92 5.58 13.09
CA GLU A 41 0.35 4.26 12.83
C GLU A 41 0.84 3.66 11.51
N SER A 42 0.96 2.33 11.52
CA SER A 42 1.19 1.52 10.33
C SER A 42 -0.12 0.89 9.87
N ILE A 43 -0.42 1.02 8.59
CA ILE A 43 -1.64 0.51 7.96
C ILE A 43 -1.27 -0.71 7.13
N ARG A 44 -2.12 -1.73 7.18
CA ARG A 44 -2.02 -2.93 6.36
C ARG A 44 -3.29 -3.06 5.54
N ILE A 45 -3.19 -2.92 4.23
CA ILE A 45 -4.32 -2.96 3.30
C ILE A 45 -4.20 -4.20 2.44
N ARG A 46 -5.25 -5.03 2.39
CA ARG A 46 -5.30 -6.15 1.44
C ARG A 46 -5.71 -5.67 0.06
N TYR A 47 -5.09 -6.24 -0.96
CA TYR A 47 -5.35 -5.99 -2.36
C TYR A 47 -5.47 -7.32 -3.09
N ASP A 48 -6.58 -7.49 -3.82
CA ASP A 48 -6.85 -8.62 -4.71
C ASP A 48 -6.67 -10.03 -4.08
N ASP A 49 -6.93 -10.16 -2.77
CA ASP A 49 -6.79 -11.39 -1.97
C ASP A 49 -5.42 -12.09 -1.99
N GLU A 50 -4.45 -11.55 -2.74
CA GLU A 50 -3.12 -12.10 -2.91
C GLU A 50 -2.02 -11.18 -2.40
N TYR A 51 -2.32 -9.89 -2.23
CA TYR A 51 -1.32 -8.91 -1.87
C TYR A 51 -1.69 -8.14 -0.62
N VAL A 52 -0.65 -7.72 0.08
CA VAL A 52 -0.75 -6.81 1.22
C VAL A 52 0.13 -5.60 0.95
N VAL A 53 -0.47 -4.43 1.10
CA VAL A 53 0.21 -3.14 1.05
C VAL A 53 0.46 -2.66 2.47
N ILE A 54 1.73 -2.39 2.78
CA ILE A 54 2.17 -1.85 4.06
C ILE A 54 2.40 -0.36 3.92
N CYS A 55 1.74 0.45 4.75
CA CYS A 55 1.86 1.90 4.77
C CYS A 55 2.19 2.40 6.18
N HIS A 56 2.72 3.62 6.29
CA HIS A 56 2.93 4.28 7.58
C HIS A 56 2.58 5.78 7.49
N ARG A 57 1.87 6.29 8.50
CA ARG A 57 1.48 7.71 8.58
C ARG A 57 2.42 8.47 9.50
N TYR A 58 3.33 9.24 8.92
CA TYR A 58 4.26 10.07 9.67
C TYR A 58 3.58 11.32 10.23
N ALA A 59 3.93 11.69 11.47
CA ALA A 59 3.49 12.94 12.10
C ALA A 59 4.16 14.17 11.47
N SER A 60 5.44 14.05 11.11
CA SER A 60 6.23 15.14 10.52
C SER A 60 7.31 14.61 9.54
N PRO A 61 7.29 15.01 8.25
CA PRO A 61 6.20 15.74 7.60
C PRO A 61 4.91 14.92 7.62
N LYS A 62 3.75 15.59 7.62
CA LYS A 62 2.42 14.93 7.62
C LYS A 62 2.16 14.21 6.28
N THR A 63 2.70 13.01 6.17
CA THR A 63 2.78 12.20 4.95
C THR A 63 2.42 10.77 5.28
N THR A 64 1.65 10.12 4.42
CA THR A 64 1.51 8.66 4.48
C THR A 64 2.41 8.05 3.41
N SER A 65 3.32 7.18 3.82
CA SER A 65 4.24 6.53 2.91
C SER A 65 3.83 5.08 2.68
N ILE A 66 3.80 4.66 1.43
CA ILE A 66 3.68 3.27 1.04
C ILE A 66 5.06 2.64 1.13
N LEU A 67 5.19 1.66 2.01
CA LEU A 67 6.47 1.04 2.36
C LEU A 67 6.74 -0.21 1.54
N ARG A 68 5.78 -1.12 1.40
CA ARG A 68 5.94 -2.39 0.67
C ARG A 68 4.64 -2.85 0.03
N ILE A 69 4.75 -3.62 -1.04
CA ILE A 69 3.67 -4.45 -1.60
C ILE A 69 4.18 -5.89 -1.56
N LEU A 70 3.53 -6.74 -0.77
CA LEU A 70 3.97 -8.10 -0.48
C LEU A 70 2.93 -9.10 -1.01
N TYR A 71 3.39 -10.14 -1.68
CA TYR A 71 2.56 -11.30 -2.01
C TYR A 71 2.32 -12.11 -0.72
N GLU A 72 1.05 -12.20 -0.32
CA GLU A 72 0.55 -12.94 0.83
C GLU A 72 -0.84 -13.50 0.49
N PRO A 73 -0.89 -14.63 -0.23
CA PRO A 73 -2.15 -15.26 -0.59
C PRO A 73 -2.88 -15.73 0.66
N VAL A 74 -4.20 -15.62 0.66
CA VAL A 74 -5.02 -16.25 1.71
C VAL A 74 -4.92 -17.76 1.53
N ASP A 75 -4.38 -18.47 2.53
CA ASP A 75 -4.44 -19.93 2.55
C ASP A 75 -5.91 -20.39 2.59
N VAL A 76 -6.44 -20.80 1.43
CA VAL A 76 -7.81 -21.28 1.28
C VAL A 76 -8.02 -22.65 1.96
N ASP A 77 -6.95 -23.29 2.44
CA ASP A 77 -6.97 -24.61 3.09
C ASP A 77 -7.31 -24.58 4.61
N THR A 78 -7.81 -23.46 5.13
CA THR A 78 -8.21 -23.33 6.56
C THR A 78 -9.69 -22.93 6.74
N LEU A 79 -10.59 -23.66 6.09
CA LEU A 79 -12.04 -23.65 6.40
C LEU A 79 -12.53 -25.02 6.87
#